data_AF-K1RLB1-F1
#
_entry.id   AF-K1RLB1-F1
#
_cell.length_a   1.000
_cell.length_b   1.000
_cell.length_c   1.000
_cell.angle_alpha   90.00
_cell.angle_beta   90.00
_cell.angle_gamma   90.00
#
_symmetry.space_group_name_H-M   'P 1'
#
loop_
_entity.id
_entity.type
_entity.pdbx_description
1 polymer ?
#
loop_
_entity_poly.entity_id
_entity_poly.type
_entity_poly.pdbx_seq_one_letter_code
_entity_poly.pdbx_strand_id
1 'polypeptide(L)'
;MKMICSLLTPTSGKILCDGQDIGGMGGEYRNLLGYLPQEFGFYPEFTVKDYLLYIAALKGIRPIVAKKKVNKLLAQVGLSKAANKKMRKL
;
A
#
# COMPACT_ATOMS: atom_id res chain seq x y z
N MET A 1 -4.10 -14.93 -3.90
CA MET A 1 -4.07 -13.60 -3.23
C MET A 1 -4.96 -12.54 -3.89
N LYS A 2 -4.95 -12.38 -5.22
CA LYS A 2 -5.76 -11.35 -5.92
C LYS A 2 -7.25 -11.36 -5.57
N MET A 3 -7.86 -12.54 -5.40
CA MET A 3 -9.27 -12.63 -4.97
C MET A 3 -9.51 -12.06 -3.56
N ILE A 4 -8.65 -12.40 -2.60
CA ILE A 4 -8.72 -11.86 -1.23
C ILE A 4 -8.52 -10.35 -1.23
N CYS A 5 -7.73 -9.79 -2.16
CA CYS A 5 -7.52 -8.34 -2.25
C CYS A 5 -8.64 -7.59 -3.01
N SER A 6 -9.78 -8.23 -3.31
CA SER A 6 -10.86 -7.68 -4.15
C SER A 6 -10.46 -7.31 -5.58
N LEU A 7 -9.34 -7.85 -6.08
CA LEU A 7 -8.85 -7.60 -7.45
C LEU A 7 -9.42 -8.61 -8.47
N LEU A 8 -9.99 -9.72 -8.00
CA LEU A 8 -10.62 -10.73 -8.82
C LEU A 8 -11.83 -11.29 -8.07
N THR A 9 -12.98 -11.41 -8.75
CA THR A 9 -14.17 -11.99 -8.15
C THR A 9 -14.05 -13.52 -8.14
N PRO A 10 -14.34 -14.21 -7.01
CA PRO A 10 -14.39 -15.67 -6.97
C PRO A 10 -15.47 -16.21 -7.92
N THR A 11 -15.16 -17.28 -8.66
CA THR A 11 -16.15 -17.97 -9.50
C THR A 11 -17.21 -18.69 -8.66
N SER A 12 -16.82 -19.19 -7.49
CA SER A 12 -17.70 -19.82 -6.51
C SER A 12 -17.13 -19.67 -5.09
N GLY A 13 -17.98 -19.91 -4.10
CA GLY A 13 -17.63 -19.75 -2.68
C GLY A 13 -17.69 -18.30 -2.21
N LYS A 14 -17.23 -18.07 -0.97
CA LYS A 14 -17.18 -16.76 -0.33
C LYS A 14 -15.85 -16.56 0.38
N ILE A 15 -15.42 -15.31 0.46
CA ILE A 15 -14.25 -14.92 1.26
C ILE A 15 -14.76 -14.09 2.42
N LEU A 16 -14.41 -14.51 3.63
CA LEU A 16 -14.82 -13.83 4.86
C LEU A 16 -13.61 -13.10 5.48
N CYS A 17 -13.83 -11.87 5.93
CA CYS A 17 -12.93 -11.15 6.83
C CYS A 17 -13.64 -10.97 8.17
N ASP A 18 -13.08 -11.50 9.26
CA ASP A 18 -13.68 -11.48 10.59
C ASP A 18 -15.15 -11.96 10.61
N GLY A 19 -15.45 -12.98 9.81
CA GLY A 19 -16.80 -13.56 9.68
C GLY A 19 -17.74 -12.81 8.74
N GLN A 20 -17.36 -11.65 8.22
CA GLN A 20 -18.15 -10.86 7.28
C GLN A 20 -17.73 -11.11 5.82
N ASP A 21 -18.70 -11.23 4.92
CA ASP A 21 -18.44 -11.38 3.48
C ASP A 21 -17.80 -10.11 2.89
N ILE A 22 -16.60 -10.24 2.33
CA ILE A 22 -15.88 -9.11 1.75
C ILE A 22 -16.61 -8.48 0.56
N GLY A 23 -17.48 -9.24 -0.13
CA GLY A 23 -18.32 -8.71 -1.21
C GLY A 23 -19.36 -7.70 -0.70
N GLY A 24 -19.86 -7.88 0.54
CA GLY A 24 -20.79 -6.97 1.18
C GLY A 24 -20.11 -5.74 1.82
N MET A 25 -18.82 -5.84 2.15
CA MET A 25 -18.03 -4.73 2.73
C MET A 25 -17.59 -3.68 1.70
N GLY A 26 -17.58 -4.05 0.41
CA GLY A 26 -17.27 -3.15 -0.69
C GLY A 26 -15.88 -2.48 -0.57
N GLY A 27 -15.84 -1.16 -0.77
CA GLY A 27 -14.59 -0.39 -0.76
C GLY A 27 -13.91 -0.30 0.61
N GLU A 28 -14.68 -0.37 1.70
CA GLU A 28 -14.16 -0.20 3.07
C GLU A 28 -13.23 -1.34 3.49
N TYR A 29 -13.46 -2.54 2.96
CA TYR A 29 -12.58 -3.68 3.17
C TYR A 29 -11.12 -3.37 2.81
N ARG A 30 -10.86 -2.57 1.76
CA ARG A 30 -9.50 -2.17 1.36
C ARG A 30 -8.80 -1.23 2.35
N ASN A 31 -9.51 -0.71 3.34
CA ASN A 31 -8.89 0.05 4.44
C ASN A 31 -8.28 -0.87 5.51
N LEU A 32 -8.71 -2.13 5.56
CA LEU A 32 -8.25 -3.13 6.54
C LEU A 32 -7.02 -3.92 6.05
N LEU A 33 -6.71 -3.86 4.76
CA LEU A 33 -5.65 -4.66 4.15
C LEU A 33 -4.57 -3.81 3.47
N GLY A 34 -3.32 -4.25 3.58
CA GLY A 34 -2.21 -3.79 2.76
C GLY A 34 -1.77 -4.91 1.82
N TYR A 35 -1.71 -4.65 0.51
CA TYR A 35 -1.28 -5.62 -0.48
C TYR A 35 -0.09 -5.09 -1.28
N LEU A 36 1.00 -5.86 -1.30
CA LEU A 36 2.14 -5.67 -2.19
C LEU A 36 2.15 -6.84 -3.20
N PRO A 37 1.85 -6.58 -4.48
CA PRO A 37 1.95 -7.59 -5.52
C PRO A 37 3.39 -8.09 -5.72
N GLN A 38 3.53 -9.30 -6.26
CA GLN A 38 4.84 -9.84 -6.67
C GLN A 38 5.50 -8.97 -7.75
N GLU A 39 4.70 -8.55 -8.74
CA GLU A 39 5.10 -7.56 -9.73
C GLU A 39 4.28 -6.30 -9.48
N PHE A 40 4.94 -5.22 -9.07
CA PHE A 40 4.29 -3.93 -8.87
C PHE A 40 4.96 -2.85 -9.72
N GLY A 41 4.13 -1.98 -10.29
CA GLY A 41 4.63 -0.78 -10.95
C GLY A 41 5.16 0.20 -9.92
N PHE A 42 6.35 0.74 -10.18
CA PHE A 42 6.90 1.86 -9.43
C PHE A 42 7.37 2.96 -10.38
N TYR A 43 7.46 4.18 -9.87
CA TYR A 43 7.94 5.34 -10.62
C TYR A 43 9.47 5.39 -10.55
N PRO A 44 10.21 5.06 -11.64
CA PRO A 44 11.66 4.84 -11.57
C PRO A 44 12.45 6.09 -11.16
N GLU A 45 11.91 7.26 -11.51
CA GLU A 45 12.51 8.57 -11.25
C GLU A 45 12.21 9.12 -9.85
N PHE A 46 11.26 8.53 -9.13
CA PHE A 46 10.94 8.94 -7.77
C PHE A 46 12.00 8.43 -6.81
N THR A 47 12.27 9.19 -5.74
CA THR A 47 12.97 8.60 -4.58
C THR A 47 12.03 7.70 -3.78
N VAL A 48 12.58 6.83 -2.92
CA VAL A 48 11.76 6.01 -1.99
C VAL A 48 10.81 6.89 -1.18
N LYS A 49 11.34 8.01 -0.67
CA LYS A 49 10.55 8.97 0.10
C LYS A 49 9.45 9.62 -0.74
N ASP A 50 9.75 10.01 -1.98
CA ASP A 50 8.75 10.60 -2.87
C ASP A 50 7.64 9.60 -3.20
N TYR A 51 7.99 8.35 -3.44
CA TYR A 51 7.02 7.28 -3.67
C TYR A 51 6.08 7.11 -2.47
N LEU A 52 6.62 7.05 -1.25
CA LEU A 52 5.80 6.93 -0.04
C LEU A 52 4.92 8.16 0.22
N LEU A 53 5.43 9.37 -0.06
CA LEU A 53 4.64 10.61 0.03
C LEU A 53 3.54 10.67 -1.03
N TYR A 54 3.81 10.20 -2.24
CA TYR A 54 2.83 10.08 -3.31
C TYR A 54 1.71 9.12 -2.93
N ILE A 55 2.03 7.92 -2.43
CA ILE A 55 1.02 6.98 -1.92
C ILE A 55 0.22 7.57 -0.75
N ALA A 56 0.86 8.33 0.15
CA ALA A 56 0.18 9.01 1.24
C ALA A 56 -0.82 10.07 0.74
N ALA A 57 -0.47 10.80 -0.33
CA ALA A 57 -1.36 11.77 -0.97
C ALA A 57 -2.57 11.10 -1.61
N LEU A 58 -2.37 9.97 -2.33
CA LEU A 58 -3.48 9.18 -2.88
C LEU A 58 -4.43 8.64 -1.80
N LYS A 59 -3.90 8.36 -0.60
CA LYS A 59 -4.68 7.96 0.58
C LYS A 59 -5.29 9.15 1.35
N GLY A 60 -5.16 10.38 0.87
CA GLY A 60 -5.73 11.57 1.50
C GLY A 60 -5.06 11.97 2.83
N ILE A 61 -3.84 11.51 3.09
CA ILE A 61 -3.14 11.81 4.36
C ILE A 61 -2.59 13.23 4.31
N ARG A 62 -2.92 14.04 5.33
CA ARG A 62 -2.42 15.43 5.44
C ARG A 62 -0.89 15.47 5.36
N PRO A 63 -0.27 16.44 4.64
CA PRO A 63 1.17 16.47 4.39
C PRO A 63 2.04 16.40 5.66
N ILE A 64 1.62 17.06 6.74
CA ILE A 64 2.37 17.07 8.00
C ILE A 64 2.40 15.69 8.67
N VAL A 65 1.28 14.96 8.60
CA VAL A 65 1.14 13.59 9.13
C VAL A 65 1.90 12.62 8.23
N ALA A 66 1.79 12.78 6.91
CA ALA A 66 2.47 11.96 5.93
C ALA A 66 4.00 12.01 6.13
N LYS A 67 4.60 13.19 6.24
CA LYS A 67 6.05 13.35 6.47
C LYS A 67 6.54 12.59 7.71
N LYS A 68 5.83 12.72 8.83
CA LYS A 68 6.18 12.01 10.08
C LYS A 68 6.03 10.49 9.93
N LYS A 69 4.95 10.04 9.30
CA LYS A 69 4.67 8.61 9.09
C LYS A 69 5.66 7.96 8.14
N VAL A 70 6.03 8.62 7.05
CA VAL A 70 7.03 8.13 6.08
C VAL A 70 8.39 7.92 6.75
N ASN A 71 8.89 8.91 7.50
CA ASN A 71 10.16 8.77 8.21
C ASN A 71 10.14 7.61 9.21
N LYS A 72 9.04 7.43 9.94
CA LYS A 72 8.86 6.30 10.86
C LYS A 72 8.89 4.96 10.13
N LEU A 73 8.15 4.84 9.04
CA LEU A 73 8.08 3.60 8.26
C LEU A 73 9.43 3.23 7.65
N LEU A 74 10.15 4.20 7.07
CA LEU A 74 11.50 3.98 6.53
C LEU A 74 12.47 3.43 7.58
N ALA A 75 12.39 3.91 8.82
CA ALA A 75 13.18 3.38 9.92
C ALA A 75 12.77 1.95 10.29
N GLN A 76 11.46 1.66 10.35
CA GLN A 76 10.93 0.34 10.68
C GLN A 76 11.36 -0.75 9.68
N VAL A 77 11.47 -0.41 8.40
CA VAL A 77 11.89 -1.36 7.35
C VAL A 77 13.38 -1.27 7.00
N GLY A 78 14.18 -0.52 7.79
CA GLY A 78 15.63 -0.42 7.58
C GLY A 78 16.06 0.39 6.34
N LEU A 79 15.15 1.13 5.70
CA LEU A 79 15.41 1.88 4.46
C LEU A 79 15.78 3.35 4.67
N SER A 80 16.02 3.80 5.90
CA SER A 80 16.37 5.20 6.19
C SER A 80 17.54 5.73 5.35
N LYS A 81 18.59 4.92 5.13
CA LYS A 81 19.76 5.31 4.31
C LYS A 81 19.46 5.38 2.81
N ALA A 82 18.39 4.71 2.36
CA ALA A 82 17.94 4.69 0.97
C ALA A 82 16.83 5.70 0.68
N ALA A 83 16.36 6.47 1.67
CA ALA A 83 15.21 7.36 1.56
C ALA A 83 15.26 8.29 0.34
N ASN A 84 16.43 8.84 0.04
CA ASN A 84 16.64 9.79 -1.06
C ASN A 84 17.24 9.13 -2.33
N LYS A 85 17.37 7.79 -2.36
CA LYS A 85 17.78 7.08 -3.57
C LYS A 85 16.58 6.94 -4.52
N LYS A 86 16.85 7.06 -5.82
CA LYS A 86 15.86 6.77 -6.87
C LYS A 86 15.46 5.30 -6.85
N MET A 87 14.17 5.01 -7.08
CA MET A 87 13.62 3.66 -7.10
C MET A 87 14.33 2.73 -8.08
N ARG A 88 14.80 3.23 -9.24
CA ARG A 88 15.59 2.43 -10.21
C ARG A 88 16.95 1.94 -9.68
N LYS A 89 17.49 2.60 -8.64
CA LYS A 89 18.83 2.31 -8.09
C LYS A 89 18.78 1.50 -6.79
N LEU A 90 17.63 0.91 -6.49
CA LEU A 90 17.44 -0.01 -5.37
C LEU A 90 17.60 -1.45 -5.81
#